data_AF-A0A1G4VFR9-F1
#
_entry.id   AF-A0A1G4VFR9-F1
#
_cell.length_a   1.000
_cell.length_b   1.000
_cell.length_c   1.000
_cell.angle_alpha   90.00
_cell.angle_beta   90.00
_cell.angle_gamma   90.00
#
_symmetry.space_group_name_H-M   'P 1'
#
loop_
_entity.id
_entity.type
_entity.pdbx_description
1 polymer ?
#
loop_
_entity_poly.entity_id
_entity_poly.type
_entity_poly.pdbx_seq_one_letter_code
_entity_poly.pdbx_strand_id
1 'polypeptide(L)'
;MENEKILNIKKAAHTTTKILNVIKGIITAAIIICGIGALCCFIFKLSPDGKEISIFGRTVTVYAPVAYMDQMDVRGFEFVNNLNIDSVSVEAAVNCIVAMVMVILALVAIVIIRNLFKLIEESDTPFTSEIAKKIKIAGIVVSIMVLSESVGIAAIVALSFWCFACVFEYGIELQKHEDETL
;
A
#
# COMPACT_ATOMS: atom_id res chain seq x y z
N MET A 1 -25.01 16.70 -26.44
CA MET A 1 -23.86 17.42 -25.84
C MET A 1 -23.69 16.85 -24.45
N GLU A 2 -22.61 16.11 -24.22
CA GLU A 2 -22.28 15.62 -22.88
C GLU A 2 -22.10 16.84 -21.95
N ASN A 3 -22.68 16.80 -20.75
CA ASN A 3 -22.62 17.92 -19.81
C ASN A 3 -21.14 18.19 -19.46
N GLU A 4 -20.69 19.44 -19.61
CA GLU A 4 -19.30 19.85 -19.36
C GLU A 4 -18.79 19.40 -17.98
N LYS A 5 -19.69 19.34 -16.99
CA LYS A 5 -19.38 18.83 -15.64
C LYS A 5 -19.01 17.34 -15.64
N ILE A 6 -19.73 16.52 -16.41
CA ILE A 6 -19.47 15.07 -16.52
C ILE A 6 -18.13 14.83 -17.22
N LEU A 7 -17.85 15.59 -18.29
CA LEU A 7 -16.57 15.52 -19.00
C LEU A 7 -15.38 15.85 -18.07
N ASN A 8 -15.53 16.86 -17.21
CA ASN A 8 -14.50 17.24 -16.25
C ASN A 8 -14.25 16.12 -15.21
N ILE A 9 -15.30 15.45 -14.74
CA ILE A 9 -15.17 14.30 -13.83
C ILE A 9 -14.43 13.14 -14.51
N LYS A 10 -14.82 12.77 -15.74
CA LYS A 10 -14.13 11.72 -16.51
C LYS A 10 -12.66 12.06 -16.75
N LYS A 11 -12.35 13.31 -17.09
CA LYS A 11 -10.96 13.78 -17.27
C LYS A 11 -10.14 13.70 -15.96
N ALA A 12 -10.74 14.06 -14.82
CA ALA A 12 -10.10 13.94 -13.52
C ALA A 12 -9.85 12.47 -13.14
N ALA A 13 -10.82 11.59 -13.41
CA ALA A 13 -10.70 10.15 -13.20
C ALA A 13 -9.57 9.55 -14.05
N HIS A 14 -9.50 9.87 -15.34
CA HIS A 14 -8.41 9.45 -16.24
C HIS A 14 -7.03 9.90 -15.76
N THR A 15 -6.93 11.18 -15.38
CA THR A 15 -5.68 11.75 -14.86
C THR A 15 -5.24 11.02 -13.59
N THR A 16 -6.18 10.76 -12.68
CA THR A 16 -5.94 10.02 -11.44
C THR A 16 -5.51 8.58 -11.71
N THR A 17 -6.15 7.88 -12.66
CA THR A 17 -5.78 6.52 -13.09
C THR A 17 -4.35 6.47 -13.61
N LYS A 18 -3.91 7.46 -14.40
CA LYS A 18 -2.52 7.56 -14.87
C LYS A 18 -1.53 7.76 -13.73
N ILE A 19 -1.83 8.68 -12.81
CA ILE A 19 -0.99 8.93 -11.62
C ILE A 19 -0.85 7.64 -10.80
N LEU A 20 -1.96 6.95 -10.52
CA LEU A 20 -1.96 5.70 -9.77
C LEU A 20 -1.17 4.58 -10.45
N ASN A 21 -1.15 4.52 -11.79
CA ASN A 21 -0.31 3.57 -12.52
C ASN A 21 1.20 3.86 -12.34
N VAL A 22 1.60 5.13 -12.31
CA VAL A 22 2.99 5.51 -12.03
C VAL A 22 3.38 5.12 -10.60
N ILE A 23 2.53 5.45 -9.62
CA ILE A 23 2.75 5.09 -8.21
C ILE A 23 2.83 3.56 -8.04
N LYS A 24 1.95 2.80 -8.70
CA LYS A 24 1.99 1.33 -8.72
C LYS A 24 3.37 0.82 -9.19
N GLY A 25 3.93 1.41 -10.23
CA GLY A 25 5.26 1.07 -10.75
C GLY A 25 6.36 1.27 -9.71
N ILE A 26 6.35 2.43 -9.04
CA ILE A 26 7.31 2.76 -7.98
C ILE A 26 7.21 1.78 -6.81
N ILE A 27 5.99 1.48 -6.36
CA ILE A 27 5.76 0.54 -5.25
C ILE A 27 6.18 -0.88 -5.61
N THR A 28 5.92 -1.32 -6.84
CA THR A 28 6.39 -2.62 -7.32
C THR A 28 7.91 -2.73 -7.28
N ALA A 29 8.62 -1.67 -7.68
CA ALA A 29 10.07 -1.62 -7.56
C ALA A 29 10.55 -1.68 -6.10
N ALA A 30 9.87 -0.97 -5.18
CA ALA A 30 10.19 -1.01 -3.76
C ALA A 30 10.03 -2.42 -3.15
N ILE A 31 9.00 -3.17 -3.55
CA ILE A 31 8.79 -4.57 -3.13
C ILE A 31 9.97 -5.44 -3.57
N ILE A 32 10.42 -5.30 -4.82
CA ILE A 32 11.55 -6.07 -5.36
C ILE A 32 12.83 -5.75 -4.57
N ILE A 33 13.09 -4.48 -4.30
CA ILE A 33 14.26 -4.04 -3.51
C ILE A 33 14.22 -4.63 -2.09
N CYS A 34 13.06 -4.57 -1.42
CA CYS A 34 12.89 -5.16 -0.08
C CYS A 34 13.07 -6.68 -0.10
N GLY A 35 12.58 -7.36 -1.13
CA GLY A 35 12.73 -8.80 -1.31
C GLY A 35 14.17 -9.24 -1.50
N ILE A 36 14.92 -8.52 -2.34
CA ILE A 36 16.36 -8.77 -2.53
C ILE A 36 17.10 -8.50 -1.21
N GLY A 37 16.79 -7.40 -0.51
CA GLY A 37 17.38 -7.06 0.78
C GLY A 37 17.19 -8.14 1.83
N ALA A 38 15.95 -8.65 1.99
CA ALA A 38 15.65 -9.75 2.90
C ALA A 38 16.44 -11.02 2.55
N LEU A 39 16.46 -11.38 1.25
CA LEU A 39 17.19 -12.56 0.77
C LEU A 39 18.70 -12.46 1.02
N CYS A 40 19.30 -11.29 0.77
CA CYS A 40 20.70 -11.04 1.06
C CYS A 40 21.01 -11.21 2.56
N CYS A 41 20.15 -10.70 3.45
CA CYS A 41 20.32 -10.86 4.90
C CYS A 41 20.35 -12.35 5.31
N PHE A 42 19.45 -13.17 4.74
CA PHE A 42 19.42 -14.62 5.00
C PHE A 42 20.63 -15.38 4.44
N ILE A 43 21.03 -15.11 3.19
CA ILE A 43 22.11 -15.86 2.52
C ILE A 43 23.46 -15.58 3.16
N PHE A 44 23.75 -14.31 3.42
CA PHE A 44 25.08 -13.94 3.89
C PHE A 44 25.28 -14.20 5.38
N LYS A 45 24.20 -14.39 6.15
CA LYS A 45 24.21 -14.44 7.63
C LYS A 45 25.18 -13.39 8.16
N LEU A 46 24.95 -12.15 7.75
CA LEU A 46 25.86 -11.03 7.96
C LEU A 46 26.09 -10.84 9.46
N SER A 47 27.19 -11.38 9.96
CA SER A 47 27.60 -11.17 11.35
C SER A 47 28.04 -9.72 11.52
N PRO A 48 27.71 -9.04 12.63
CA PRO A 48 28.28 -7.74 12.94
C PRO A 48 29.83 -7.77 12.98
N ASP A 49 30.42 -8.94 13.26
CA ASP A 49 31.87 -9.16 13.25
C ASP A 49 32.50 -9.19 11.84
N GLY A 50 31.68 -9.06 10.79
CA GLY A 50 32.09 -9.24 9.41
C GLY A 50 32.27 -10.71 9.02
N LYS A 51 32.13 -11.01 7.74
CA LYS A 51 32.42 -12.33 7.18
C LYS A 51 33.58 -12.22 6.22
N GLU A 52 34.63 -12.99 6.47
CA GLU A 52 35.74 -13.10 5.51
C GLU A 52 35.29 -13.93 4.31
N ILE A 53 35.37 -13.34 3.13
CA ILE A 53 35.09 -14.02 1.86
C ILE A 53 36.36 -13.95 1.01
N SER A 54 36.79 -15.09 0.49
CA SER A 54 37.93 -15.15 -0.44
C SER A 54 37.41 -14.92 -1.86
N ILE A 55 37.79 -13.80 -2.47
CA ILE A 55 37.44 -13.47 -3.86
C ILE A 55 38.76 -13.26 -4.60
N PHE A 56 39.02 -14.06 -5.63
CA PHE A 56 40.25 -14.02 -6.44
C PHE A 56 41.56 -14.11 -5.60
N GLY A 57 41.57 -14.94 -4.56
CA GLY A 57 42.75 -15.11 -3.70
C GLY A 57 43.05 -13.94 -2.76
N ARG A 58 42.16 -12.93 -2.69
CA ARG A 58 42.18 -11.88 -1.68
C ARG A 58 41.09 -12.14 -0.65
N THR A 59 41.46 -12.11 0.62
CA THR A 59 40.50 -12.11 1.72
C THR A 59 39.89 -10.73 1.84
N VAL A 60 38.58 -10.64 1.66
CA VAL A 60 37.83 -9.40 1.84
C VAL A 60 36.87 -9.61 3.02
N THR A 61 37.01 -8.80 4.06
CA THR A 61 36.06 -8.78 5.17
C THR A 61 34.85 -7.97 4.73
N VAL A 62 33.73 -8.66 4.51
CA VAL A 62 32.46 -8.02 4.20
C VAL A 62 31.74 -7.78 5.51
N TYR A 63 31.69 -6.52 5.92
CA TYR A 63 30.88 -6.09 7.05
C TYR A 63 29.42 -6.01 6.62
N ALA A 64 28.53 -6.33 7.54
CA ALA A 64 27.14 -5.98 7.39
C ALA A 64 27.03 -4.45 7.19
N PRO A 65 26.22 -3.93 6.24
CA PRO A 65 25.86 -2.50 6.24
C PRO A 65 25.11 -2.06 7.51
N VAL A 66 24.88 -3.02 8.42
CA VAL A 66 24.07 -2.98 9.63
C VAL A 66 24.80 -2.39 10.84
N ALA A 67 26.10 -2.08 10.75
CA ALA A 67 26.84 -1.41 11.83
C ALA A 67 26.28 -0.03 12.23
N TYR A 68 25.31 0.51 11.47
CA TYR A 68 24.57 1.74 11.78
C TYR A 68 23.10 1.50 12.19
N MET A 69 22.61 0.26 12.31
CA MET A 69 21.22 0.01 12.74
C MET A 69 20.98 0.23 14.23
N ASP A 70 22.03 0.33 15.05
CA ASP A 70 21.93 0.71 16.47
C ASP A 70 21.35 2.13 16.66
N GLN A 71 21.18 2.89 15.57
CA GLN A 71 20.60 4.24 15.55
C GLN A 71 19.39 4.41 14.62
N MET A 72 18.97 3.38 13.90
CA MET A 72 17.70 3.46 13.16
C MET A 72 16.58 3.10 14.11
N ASP A 73 16.04 4.11 14.79
CA ASP A 73 14.73 4.05 15.44
C ASP A 73 13.70 3.76 14.34
N VAL A 74 13.47 2.47 14.03
CA VAL A 74 12.45 2.01 13.10
C VAL A 74 11.09 2.15 13.80
N ARG A 75 10.68 3.41 14.00
CA ARG A 75 9.35 3.77 14.48
C ARG A 75 8.33 3.19 13.50
N GLY A 76 7.59 2.18 13.95
CA GLY A 76 6.57 1.49 13.15
C GLY A 76 6.59 -0.03 13.27
N PHE A 77 7.70 -0.64 13.70
CA PHE A 77 7.79 -2.10 13.87
C PHE A 77 8.29 -2.53 15.25
N GLU A 78 7.87 -1.81 16.30
CA GLU A 78 8.19 -2.13 17.70
C GLU A 78 7.86 -3.59 18.08
N PHE A 79 6.89 -4.21 17.39
CA PHE A 79 6.58 -5.62 17.60
C PHE A 79 7.72 -6.56 17.22
N VAL A 80 8.53 -6.23 16.20
CA VAL A 80 9.68 -7.06 15.77
C VAL A 80 10.77 -6.98 16.84
N ASN A 81 11.00 -5.79 17.39
CA ASN A 81 11.95 -5.58 18.48
C ASN A 81 11.56 -6.38 19.74
N ASN A 82 10.27 -6.61 19.97
CA ASN A 82 9.75 -7.42 21.07
C ASN A 82 9.90 -8.94 20.87
N LEU A 83 10.37 -9.42 19.69
CA LEU A 83 10.59 -10.85 19.44
C LEU A 83 11.88 -11.40 20.05
N ASN A 84 12.70 -10.54 20.70
CA ASN A 84 13.95 -10.90 21.37
C ASN A 84 14.87 -11.76 20.47
N ILE A 85 15.09 -11.29 19.25
CA ILE A 85 15.91 -11.98 18.24
C ILE A 85 17.38 -11.63 18.48
N ASP A 86 18.17 -12.61 18.94
CA ASP A 86 19.59 -12.38 19.28
C ASP A 86 20.50 -12.16 18.05
N SER A 87 20.01 -12.44 16.84
CA SER A 87 20.77 -12.27 15.61
C SER A 87 20.34 -11.04 14.84
N VAL A 88 21.23 -10.05 14.78
CA VAL A 88 21.11 -8.82 13.98
C VAL A 88 20.74 -9.11 12.52
N SER A 89 21.32 -10.15 11.92
CA SER A 89 21.02 -10.55 10.53
C SER A 89 19.59 -11.06 10.34
N VAL A 90 19.05 -11.75 11.36
CA VAL A 90 17.69 -12.29 11.35
C VAL A 90 16.71 -11.15 11.61
N GLU A 91 16.98 -10.28 12.57
CA GLU A 91 16.16 -9.10 12.88
C GLU A 91 16.00 -8.19 11.65
N ALA A 92 17.10 -7.85 10.97
CA ALA A 92 17.06 -7.07 9.74
C ALA A 92 16.23 -7.77 8.64
N ALA A 93 16.37 -9.09 8.50
CA ALA A 93 15.59 -9.86 7.53
C ALA A 93 14.09 -9.86 7.86
N VAL A 94 13.71 -10.01 9.13
CA VAL A 94 12.32 -9.92 9.59
C VAL A 94 11.76 -8.52 9.30
N ASN A 95 12.50 -7.46 9.63
CA ASN A 95 12.08 -6.09 9.34
C ASN A 95 11.86 -5.86 7.83
N CYS A 96 12.74 -6.37 6.96
CA CYS A 96 12.55 -6.29 5.51
C CYS A 96 11.29 -7.06 5.05
N ILE A 97 10.99 -8.22 5.63
CA ILE A 97 9.78 -9.00 5.32
C ILE A 97 8.53 -8.23 5.73
N VAL A 98 8.50 -7.69 6.95
CA VAL A 98 7.35 -6.94 7.47
C VAL A 98 7.11 -5.68 6.62
N ALA A 99 8.18 -4.93 6.31
CA ALA A 99 8.09 -3.80 5.40
C ALA A 99 7.54 -4.21 4.02
N MET A 100 7.99 -5.33 3.47
CA MET A 100 7.47 -5.86 2.20
C MET A 100 5.98 -6.17 2.27
N VAL A 101 5.49 -6.79 3.35
CA VAL A 101 4.07 -7.07 3.56
C VAL A 101 3.26 -5.77 3.59
N MET A 102 3.73 -4.74 4.30
CA MET A 102 3.05 -3.44 4.35
C MET A 102 3.01 -2.75 2.99
N VAL A 103 4.11 -2.80 2.23
CA VAL A 103 4.17 -2.25 0.86
C VAL A 103 3.27 -3.03 -0.10
N ILE A 104 3.13 -4.35 0.07
CA ILE A 104 2.16 -5.18 -0.68
C ILE A 104 0.73 -4.75 -0.37
N LEU A 105 0.38 -4.53 0.90
CA LEU A 105 -0.94 -4.04 1.28
C LEU A 105 -1.24 -2.66 0.64
N ALA A 106 -0.25 -1.77 0.62
CA ALA A 106 -0.36 -0.48 -0.07
C ALA A 106 -0.58 -0.64 -1.59
N LEU A 107 0.12 -1.60 -2.21
CA LEU A 107 -0.08 -1.93 -3.62
C LEU A 107 -1.51 -2.41 -3.89
N VAL A 108 -2.04 -3.28 -3.03
CA VAL A 108 -3.43 -3.77 -3.13
C VAL A 108 -4.42 -2.61 -3.03
N ALA A 109 -4.24 -1.71 -2.06
CA ALA A 109 -5.08 -0.53 -1.91
C ALA A 109 -5.07 0.35 -3.18
N ILE A 110 -3.90 0.61 -3.73
CA ILE A 110 -3.75 1.41 -4.96
C ILE A 110 -4.40 0.74 -6.16
N VAL A 111 -4.29 -0.59 -6.29
CA VAL A 111 -4.97 -1.33 -7.37
C VAL A 111 -6.48 -1.19 -7.25
N ILE A 112 -7.04 -1.29 -6.04
CA ILE A 112 -8.48 -1.12 -5.80
C ILE A 112 -8.92 0.31 -6.13
N ILE A 113 -8.22 1.33 -5.63
CA ILE A 113 -8.54 2.75 -5.87
C ILE A 113 -8.43 3.07 -7.36
N ARG A 114 -7.40 2.57 -8.05
CA ARG A 114 -7.26 2.74 -9.50
C ARG A 114 -8.44 2.11 -10.24
N ASN A 115 -8.83 0.90 -9.87
CA ASN A 115 -9.96 0.22 -10.50
C ASN A 115 -11.29 0.97 -10.24
N LEU A 116 -11.43 1.64 -9.09
CA LEU A 116 -12.55 2.54 -8.79
C LEU A 116 -12.58 3.74 -9.75
N PHE A 117 -11.46 4.46 -9.90
CA PHE A 117 -11.39 5.61 -10.82
C PHE A 117 -11.59 5.22 -12.28
N LYS A 118 -11.03 4.08 -12.70
CA LYS A 118 -11.26 3.55 -14.04
C LYS A 118 -12.74 3.25 -14.27
N LEU A 119 -13.43 2.68 -13.28
CA LEU A 119 -14.86 2.41 -13.38
C LEU A 119 -15.69 3.70 -13.47
N ILE A 120 -15.32 4.75 -12.73
CA ILE A 120 -15.96 6.07 -12.81
C ILE A 120 -15.73 6.71 -14.20
N GLU A 121 -14.54 6.54 -14.78
CA GLU A 121 -14.22 7.04 -16.11
C GLU A 121 -15.03 6.35 -17.22
N GLU A 122 -15.20 5.03 -17.10
CA GLU A 122 -15.90 4.19 -18.08
C GLU A 122 -17.43 4.24 -17.93
N SER A 123 -17.95 4.65 -16.77
CA SER A 123 -19.39 4.70 -16.49
C SER A 123 -20.01 6.04 -16.92
N ASP A 124 -21.27 6.00 -17.35
CA ASP A 124 -22.04 7.22 -17.65
C ASP A 124 -22.46 7.98 -16.39
N THR A 125 -22.62 7.25 -15.28
CA THR A 125 -22.93 7.78 -13.95
C THR A 125 -21.97 7.20 -12.91
N PRO A 126 -21.52 8.00 -11.91
CA PRO A 126 -20.73 7.49 -10.79
C PRO A 126 -21.58 6.67 -9.80
N PHE A 127 -22.91 6.75 -9.86
CA PHE A 127 -23.81 6.09 -8.92
C PHE A 127 -24.17 4.68 -9.39
N THR A 128 -23.20 3.77 -9.36
CA THR A 128 -23.44 2.35 -9.62
C THR A 128 -23.16 1.50 -8.39
N SER A 129 -23.89 0.40 -8.25
CA SER A 129 -23.71 -0.54 -7.13
C SER A 129 -22.28 -1.11 -7.08
N GLU A 130 -21.64 -1.27 -8.24
CA GLU A 130 -20.26 -1.70 -8.33
C GLU A 130 -19.28 -0.66 -7.76
N ILE A 131 -19.47 0.64 -8.08
CA ILE A 131 -18.63 1.73 -7.55
C ILE A 131 -18.80 1.81 -6.02
N ALA A 132 -20.03 1.81 -5.51
CA ALA A 132 -20.31 1.83 -4.06
C ALA A 132 -19.64 0.66 -3.32
N LYS A 133 -19.71 -0.56 -3.89
CA LYS A 133 -19.04 -1.73 -3.33
C LYS A 133 -17.52 -1.58 -3.31
N LYS A 134 -16.91 -1.06 -4.39
CA LYS A 134 -15.45 -0.81 -4.44
C LYS A 134 -15.01 0.26 -3.45
N ILE A 135 -15.82 1.30 -3.19
CA ILE A 135 -15.54 2.31 -2.15
C ILE A 135 -15.47 1.64 -0.77
N LYS A 136 -16.43 0.77 -0.43
CA LYS A 136 -16.41 0.04 0.85
C LYS A 136 -15.18 -0.84 0.99
N ILE A 137 -14.83 -1.60 -0.05
CA ILE A 137 -13.63 -2.45 -0.05
C ILE A 137 -12.37 -1.61 0.11
N ALA A 138 -12.25 -0.49 -0.61
CA ALA A 138 -11.12 0.43 -0.48
C ALA A 138 -11.02 0.96 0.95
N GLY A 139 -12.14 1.39 1.55
CA GLY A 139 -12.19 1.87 2.92
C GLY A 139 -11.71 0.84 3.93
N ILE A 140 -12.12 -0.42 3.81
CA ILE A 140 -11.66 -1.51 4.69
C ILE A 140 -10.15 -1.69 4.58
N VAL A 141 -9.62 -1.80 3.35
CA VAL A 141 -8.19 -2.04 3.12
C VAL A 141 -7.35 -0.88 3.65
N VAL A 142 -7.73 0.37 3.36
CA VAL A 142 -7.00 1.56 3.83
C VAL A 142 -7.09 1.68 5.36
N SER A 143 -8.23 1.35 5.97
CA SER A 143 -8.37 1.40 7.43
C SER A 143 -7.50 0.37 8.13
N ILE A 144 -7.39 -0.86 7.58
CA ILE A 144 -6.47 -1.89 8.10
C ILE A 144 -5.02 -1.41 8.04
N MET A 145 -4.62 -0.74 6.94
CA MET A 145 -3.27 -0.20 6.81
C MET A 145 -2.96 0.87 7.86
N VAL A 146 -3.92 1.75 8.17
CA VAL A 146 -3.73 2.84 9.14
C VAL A 146 -3.81 2.33 10.59
N LEU A 147 -4.35 1.12 10.80
CA LEU A 147 -4.48 0.51 12.12
C LEU A 147 -3.12 0.27 12.80
N SER A 148 -2.05 0.05 12.03
CA SER A 148 -0.70 -0.09 12.57
C SER A 148 -0.17 1.19 13.21
N GLU A 149 -0.67 2.36 12.78
CA GLU A 149 -0.25 3.66 13.29
C GLU A 149 -1.12 4.13 14.45
N SER A 150 -2.44 4.03 14.30
CA SER A 150 -3.39 4.48 15.32
C SER A 150 -4.79 3.95 15.07
N VAL A 151 -5.38 3.34 16.10
CA VAL A 151 -6.79 2.93 16.11
C VAL A 151 -7.73 4.12 15.89
N GLY A 152 -7.41 5.29 16.47
CA GLY A 152 -8.23 6.49 16.32
C GLY A 152 -8.25 7.00 14.89
N ILE A 153 -7.09 7.06 14.23
CA ILE A 153 -7.01 7.49 12.82
C ILE A 153 -7.68 6.45 11.92
N ALA A 154 -7.46 5.16 12.17
CA ALA A 154 -8.11 4.08 11.41
C ALA A 154 -9.64 4.16 11.48
N ALA A 155 -10.21 4.47 12.65
CA ALA A 155 -11.65 4.65 12.83
C ALA A 155 -12.18 5.86 12.02
N ILE A 156 -11.47 6.99 12.04
CA ILE A 156 -11.84 8.19 11.25
C ILE A 156 -11.82 7.89 9.75
N VAL A 157 -10.80 7.17 9.28
CA VAL A 157 -10.68 6.77 7.88
C VAL A 157 -11.83 5.83 7.49
N ALA A 158 -12.12 4.82 8.31
CA ALA A 158 -13.21 3.88 8.08
C ALA A 158 -14.57 4.58 7.98
N LEU A 159 -14.84 5.50 8.93
CA LEU A 159 -16.05 6.31 8.94
C LEU A 159 -16.14 7.21 7.71
N SER A 160 -15.03 7.81 7.26
CA SER A 160 -15.00 8.66 6.07
C SER A 160 -15.39 7.89 4.82
N PHE A 161 -14.81 6.71 4.59
CA PHE A 161 -15.18 5.84 3.48
C PHE A 161 -16.61 5.30 3.60
N TRP A 162 -17.07 5.03 4.81
CA TRP A 162 -18.46 4.63 5.05
C TRP A 162 -19.44 5.75 4.66
N CYS A 163 -19.16 7.00 5.04
CA CYS A 163 -19.96 8.16 4.64
C CYS A 163 -20.01 8.29 3.11
N PHE A 164 -18.87 8.16 2.42
CA PHE A 164 -18.87 8.15 0.95
C PHE A 164 -19.72 7.02 0.38
N ALA A 165 -19.62 5.81 0.93
CA ALA A 165 -20.44 4.68 0.48
C ALA A 165 -21.95 4.98 0.64
N CYS A 166 -22.37 5.56 1.76
CA CYS A 166 -23.78 5.95 1.97
C CYS A 166 -24.24 7.03 0.98
N VAL A 167 -23.40 8.02 0.65
CA VAL A 167 -23.73 9.04 -0.36
C VAL A 167 -23.94 8.40 -1.73
N PHE A 168 -23.10 7.43 -2.10
CA PHE A 168 -23.24 6.72 -3.37
C PHE A 168 -24.49 5.83 -3.38
N GLU A 169 -24.80 5.14 -2.29
CA GLU A 169 -26.02 4.33 -2.15
C GLU A 169 -27.29 5.18 -2.25
N TYR A 170 -27.30 6.35 -1.61
CA TYR A 170 -28.40 7.30 -1.74
C TYR A 170 -28.56 7.80 -3.18
N GLY A 171 -27.45 8.14 -3.85
CA GLY A 171 -27.47 8.54 -5.25
C GLY A 171 -27.99 7.44 -6.19
N ILE A 172 -27.66 6.18 -5.93
CA ILE A 172 -28.20 5.03 -6.67
C ILE A 172 -29.73 4.96 -6.53
N GLU A 173 -30.25 5.17 -5.33
CA GLU A 173 -31.70 5.10 -5.08
C GLU A 173 -32.46 6.26 -5.75
N LEU A 174 -31.88 7.46 -5.76
CA LEU A 174 -32.44 8.59 -6.51
C LEU A 174 -32.54 8.30 -8.01
N GLN A 175 -31.52 7.67 -8.60
CA GLN A 175 -31.53 7.31 -10.01
C GLN A 175 -32.64 6.30 -10.35
N LYS A 176 -32.88 5.32 -9.48
CA LYS A 176 -33.99 4.38 -9.67
C LYS A 176 -35.34 5.07 -9.68
N HIS A 177 -35.57 6.02 -8.78
CA HIS A 177 -36.85 6.73 -8.72
C HIS A 177 -37.08 7.66 -9.91
N GLU A 178 -36.03 8.28 -10.46
CA GLU A 178 -36.13 9.03 -11.72
C GLU A 178 -36.47 8.11 -12.91
N ASP A 179 -35.84 6.94 -13.00
CA ASP A 179 -36.11 5.96 -14.06
C ASP A 179 -37.51 5.33 -13.96
N GLU A 180 -38.07 5.19 -12.76
CA GLU A 180 -39.42 4.65 -12.52
C GLU A 180 -40.57 5.66 -12.74
N THR A 181 -40.26 6.96 -12.84
CA THR A 181 -41.26 8.04 -12.99
C THR A 181 -41.38 8.58 -14.42
N LEU A 182 -40.52 8.13 -15.33
CA LEU A 182 -40.56 8.40 -16.78
C LEU A 182 -41.26 7.27 -17.55
#